data_AF-A0A7X5N4Z9-F1
#
_entry.id   AF-A0A7X5N4Z9-F1
#
_cell.length_a   1.000
_cell.length_b   1.000
_cell.length_c   1.000
_cell.angle_alpha   90.00
_cell.angle_beta   90.00
_cell.angle_gamma   90.00
#
_symmetry.space_group_name_H-M   'P 1'
#
loop_
_entity.id
_entity.type
_entity.pdbx_description
1 polymer ?
#
loop_
_entity_poly.entity_id
_entity_poly.type
_entity_poly.pdbx_seq_one_letter_code
_entity_poly.pdbx_strand_id
1 'polypeptide(L)'
;LRLPWLFEQIDALEVNGRWHAVARGVLRDELAAHQRALVGQVLTMSGSSAEDKVANWLARDDSSLRFTLAMLADVAEQKTLDYPTVSVAVQRLGQLAAHGV
;
A
#
# COMPACT_ATOMS: atom_id res chain seq x y z
N LEU A 1 6.31 0.38 5.70
CA LEU A 1 5.27 -0.17 4.79
C LEU A 1 5.96 -0.79 3.58
N ARG A 2 5.62 -2.02 3.19
CA ARG A 2 6.25 -2.76 2.07
C ARG A 2 5.78 -2.29 0.68
N LEU A 3 5.66 -0.97 0.47
CA LEU A 3 5.09 -0.41 -0.76
C LEU A 3 5.93 -0.71 -2.01
N PRO A 4 7.28 -0.58 -2.00
CA PRO A 4 8.08 -0.95 -3.17
C PRO A 4 7.87 -2.41 -3.59
N TRP A 5 7.80 -3.31 -2.61
CA TRP A 5 7.52 -4.72 -2.85
C TRP A 5 6.14 -4.94 -3.49
N LEU A 6 5.10 -4.21 -3.06
CA LEU A 6 3.77 -4.37 -3.66
C LEU A 6 3.71 -3.87 -5.12
N PHE A 7 4.49 -2.83 -5.46
CA PHE A 7 4.69 -2.45 -6.87
C PHE A 7 5.33 -3.58 -7.68
N GLU A 8 6.37 -4.22 -7.15
CA GLU A 8 7.01 -5.36 -7.80
C GLU A 8 6.01 -6.51 -8.01
N GLN A 9 5.13 -6.77 -7.03
CA GLN A 9 4.09 -7.79 -7.18
C GLN A 9 3.07 -7.44 -8.26
N ILE A 10 2.63 -6.17 -8.34
CA ILE A 10 1.77 -5.70 -9.43
C ILE A 10 2.47 -5.89 -10.78
N ASP A 11 3.74 -5.51 -10.87
CA ASP A 11 4.54 -5.62 -12.09
C ASP A 11 4.71 -7.08 -12.55
N ALA A 12 4.84 -8.00 -11.59
CA ALA A 12 4.99 -9.44 -11.82
C ALA A 12 3.69 -10.14 -12.21
N LEU A 13 2.51 -9.50 -12.09
CA LEU A 13 1.23 -10.10 -12.49
C LEU A 13 1.25 -10.47 -13.99
N GLU A 14 0.85 -11.71 -14.26
CA GLU A 14 0.79 -12.24 -15.62
C GLU A 14 -0.26 -11.48 -16.46
N VAL A 15 0.11 -11.16 -17.70
CA VAL A 15 -0.76 -10.43 -18.63
C VAL A 15 -1.23 -11.35 -19.73
N ASN A 16 -2.47 -11.83 -19.59
CA ASN A 16 -3.14 -12.67 -20.56
C ASN A 16 -4.19 -11.84 -21.30
N GLY A 17 -3.72 -11.10 -22.31
CA GLY A 17 -4.53 -10.24 -23.15
C GLY A 17 -4.71 -8.81 -22.63
N ARG A 18 -5.49 -8.03 -23.39
CA ARG A 18 -5.59 -6.57 -23.23
C ARG A 18 -6.11 -6.15 -21.85
N TRP A 19 -7.13 -6.81 -21.32
CA TRP A 19 -7.77 -6.38 -20.09
C TRP A 19 -6.90 -6.60 -18.84
N HIS A 20 -6.06 -7.64 -18.82
CA HIS A 20 -5.05 -7.80 -17.78
C HIS A 20 -4.01 -6.68 -17.82
N ALA A 21 -3.56 -6.27 -19.03
CA ALA A 21 -2.63 -5.15 -19.17
C ALA A 21 -3.22 -3.85 -18.60
N VAL A 22 -4.51 -3.60 -18.89
CA VAL A 22 -5.25 -2.44 -18.36
C VAL A 22 -5.38 -2.53 -16.84
N ALA A 23 -5.83 -3.68 -16.30
CA ALA A 23 -5.99 -3.87 -14.86
C ALA A 23 -4.68 -3.67 -14.08
N ARG A 24 -3.56 -4.20 -14.61
CA ARG A 24 -2.24 -4.02 -14.01
C ARG A 24 -1.81 -2.54 -14.02
N GLY A 25 -2.13 -1.80 -15.08
CA GLY A 25 -1.92 -0.35 -15.14
C GLY A 25 -2.70 0.39 -14.07
N VAL A 26 -4.01 0.11 -13.96
CA VAL A 26 -4.90 0.71 -12.96
C VAL A 26 -4.38 0.46 -11.54
N LEU A 27 -4.03 -0.78 -11.20
CA LEU A 27 -3.50 -1.13 -9.87
C LEU A 27 -2.22 -0.35 -9.54
N ARG A 28 -1.33 -0.15 -10.52
CA ARG A 28 -0.09 0.61 -10.33
C ARG A 28 -0.39 2.09 -10.05
N ASP A 29 -1.31 2.67 -10.82
CA ASP A 29 -1.68 4.09 -10.69
C ASP A 29 -2.40 4.36 -9.36
N GLU A 30 -3.31 3.47 -8.95
CA GLU A 30 -4.01 3.52 -7.66
C GLU A 30 -3.02 3.39 -6.49
N LEU A 31 -2.12 2.40 -6.53
CA LEU A 31 -1.11 2.25 -5.48
C LEU A 31 -0.22 3.50 -5.36
N ALA A 32 0.17 4.10 -6.49
CA ALA A 32 0.95 5.33 -6.49
C ALA A 32 0.17 6.53 -5.92
N ALA A 33 -1.12 6.62 -6.20
CA ALA A 33 -1.99 7.65 -5.61
C ALA A 33 -2.09 7.47 -4.08
N HIS A 34 -2.31 6.24 -3.62
CA HIS A 34 -2.38 5.93 -2.19
C HIS A 34 -1.06 6.20 -1.48
N GLN A 35 0.08 5.84 -2.08
CA GLN A 35 1.40 6.16 -1.54
C GLN A 35 1.59 7.67 -1.37
N ARG A 36 1.24 8.49 -2.36
CA ARG A 36 1.36 9.95 -2.25
C ARG A 36 0.52 10.52 -1.11
N ALA A 37 -0.71 10.04 -0.96
CA ALA A 37 -1.59 10.45 0.13
C ALA A 37 -1.01 10.06 1.51
N LEU A 38 -0.54 8.82 1.67
CA LEU A 38 0.10 8.35 2.91
C LEU A 38 1.37 9.14 3.22
N VAL A 39 2.21 9.43 2.22
CA VAL A 39 3.40 10.28 2.39
C VAL A 39 2.99 11.68 2.86
N GLY A 40 1.92 12.25 2.31
CA GLY A 40 1.35 13.52 2.78
C GLY A 40 1.02 13.48 4.27
N GLN A 41 0.35 12.42 4.75
CA GLN A 41 0.06 12.23 6.17
C GLN A 41 1.34 12.14 7.01
N VAL A 42 2.30 11.31 6.60
CA VAL A 42 3.60 11.15 7.30
C VAL A 42 4.32 12.49 7.43
N LEU A 43 4.31 13.32 6.38
CA LEU A 43 4.97 14.62 6.39
C LEU A 43 4.37 15.60 7.41
N THR A 44 3.08 15.45 7.76
CA THR A 44 2.42 16.26 8.81
C THR A 44 2.79 15.86 10.23
N MET A 45 3.41 14.70 10.44
CA MET A 45 3.82 14.28 11.78
C MET A 45 4.90 15.19 12.36
N SER A 46 4.94 15.29 13.69
CA SER A 46 6.07 15.91 14.39
C SER A 46 7.35 15.07 14.23
N GLY A 47 8.51 15.70 14.36
CA GLY A 47 9.81 15.03 14.21
C GLY A 47 10.84 15.93 13.56
N SER A 48 12.11 15.72 13.90
CA SER A 48 13.24 16.52 13.39
C SER A 48 13.83 15.92 12.12
N SER A 49 13.59 14.64 11.89
CA SER A 49 14.02 13.87 10.72
C SER A 49 12.85 13.22 9.98
N ALA A 50 13.11 12.70 8.78
CA ALA A 50 12.12 11.91 8.04
C ALA A 50 11.79 10.61 8.79
N GLU A 51 12.80 10.00 9.41
CA GLU A 51 12.70 8.80 10.22
C GLU A 51 11.81 9.03 11.44
N ASP A 52 11.95 10.16 12.13
CA ASP A 52 11.10 10.53 13.28
C ASP A 52 9.64 10.63 12.86
N LYS A 53 9.38 11.30 11.73
CA LYS A 53 8.02 11.48 11.20
C LYS A 53 7.39 10.14 10.86
N VAL A 54 8.14 9.24 10.21
CA VAL A 54 7.68 7.87 9.92
C VAL A 54 7.43 7.09 11.20
N ALA A 55 8.34 7.15 12.18
CA ALA A 55 8.19 6.45 13.44
C ALA A 55 6.95 6.94 14.22
N ASN A 56 6.74 8.25 14.29
CA ASN A 56 5.58 8.84 14.93
C ASN A 56 4.29 8.48 14.20
N TRP A 57 4.30 8.48 12.87
CA TRP A 57 3.16 8.04 12.06
C TRP A 57 2.81 6.57 12.33
N LEU A 58 3.81 5.70 12.47
CA LEU A 58 3.61 4.28 12.77
C LEU A 58 3.14 4.03 14.21
N ALA A 59 3.50 4.92 15.14
CA ALA A 59 3.19 4.79 16.57
C ALA A 59 1.82 5.35 16.97
N ARG A 60 1.08 5.97 16.05
CA ARG A 60 -0.26 6.52 16.33
C ARG A 60 -1.24 5.41 16.70
N ASP A 61 -2.19 5.71 17.58
CA ASP A 61 -3.26 4.76 17.91
C ASP A 61 -4.31 4.72 16.80
N ASP A 62 -4.01 3.96 15.75
CA ASP A 62 -4.84 3.78 14.58
C ASP A 62 -5.07 2.28 14.33
N SER A 63 -6.30 1.83 14.55
CA SER A 63 -6.69 0.43 14.32
C SER A 63 -6.70 0.05 12.84
N SER A 64 -6.98 1.00 11.94
CA SER A 64 -6.93 0.81 10.49
C SER A 64 -5.50 0.59 10.02
N LEU A 65 -4.55 1.37 10.55
CA LEU A 65 -3.12 1.20 10.29
C LEU A 65 -2.64 -0.17 10.76
N ARG A 66 -2.94 -0.55 12.01
CA ARG A 66 -2.55 -1.86 12.57
C ARG A 66 -3.10 -3.01 11.74
N PHE A 67 -4.39 -2.95 11.39
CA PHE A 67 -5.02 -3.94 10.52
C PHE A 67 -4.31 -4.04 9.16
N THR A 68 -4.05 -2.89 8.53
CA THR A 68 -3.42 -2.83 7.20
C THR A 68 -2.00 -3.41 7.23
N LEU A 69 -1.22 -3.12 8.28
CA LEU A 69 0.12 -3.69 8.45
C LEU A 69 0.09 -5.21 8.61
N ALA A 70 -0.83 -5.73 9.43
CA ALA A 70 -0.99 -7.17 9.62
C ALA A 70 -1.40 -7.87 8.32
N MET A 71 -2.41 -7.34 7.63
CA MET A 71 -2.87 -7.89 6.36
C MET A 71 -1.78 -7.85 5.27
N LEU A 72 -0.96 -6.80 5.19
CA LEU A 72 0.17 -6.76 4.27
C LEU A 72 1.28 -7.76 4.64
N ALA A 73 1.45 -8.09 5.92
CA ALA A 73 2.35 -9.15 6.34
C ALA A 73 1.84 -10.51 5.86
N ASP A 74 0.56 -10.82 6.10
CA ASP A 74 -0.09 -12.07 5.67
C ASP A 74 -0.03 -12.26 4.14
N VAL A 75 -0.35 -11.20 3.39
CA VAL A 75 -0.26 -11.22 1.91
C VAL A 75 1.16 -11.53 1.45
N ALA A 76 2.17 -11.02 2.16
CA ALA A 76 3.55 -11.17 1.75
C ALA A 76 4.21 -12.49 2.15
N GLU A 77 3.51 -13.32 2.93
CA GLU A 77 3.89 -14.73 3.18
C GLU A 77 3.47 -15.65 2.02
N GLN A 78 2.60 -15.17 1.12
CA GLN A 78 2.17 -15.92 -0.05
C GLN A 78 3.27 -15.97 -1.12
N LYS A 79 3.44 -17.13 -1.75
CA LYS A 79 4.50 -17.35 -2.76
C LYS A 79 4.26 -16.63 -4.08
N THR A 80 3.00 -16.47 -4.46
CA THR A 80 2.57 -15.86 -5.72
C THR A 80 1.27 -15.12 -5.48
N LEU A 81 1.19 -13.85 -5.90
CA LEU A 81 -0.03 -13.07 -5.81
C LEU A 81 -0.77 -13.07 -7.15
N ASP A 82 -2.09 -13.12 -7.08
CA ASP A 82 -3.00 -12.96 -8.22
C ASP A 82 -3.67 -11.57 -8.20
N TYR A 83 -4.38 -11.23 -9.29
CA TYR A 83 -5.08 -9.95 -9.39
C TYR A 83 -6.04 -9.69 -8.23
N PRO A 84 -6.92 -10.63 -7.82
CA PRO A 84 -7.78 -10.44 -6.66
C PRO A 84 -7.00 -10.11 -5.39
N THR A 85 -5.95 -10.86 -5.06
CA THR A 85 -5.18 -10.65 -3.82
C THR A 85 -4.51 -9.28 -3.81
N VAL A 86 -3.86 -8.90 -4.91
CA VAL A 86 -3.24 -7.58 -5.05
C VAL A 86 -4.26 -6.45 -4.98
N SER A 87 -5.43 -6.62 -5.61
CA SER A 87 -6.50 -5.61 -5.58
C SER A 87 -7.00 -5.36 -4.16
N VAL A 88 -7.13 -6.41 -3.34
CA VAL A 88 -7.53 -6.27 -1.93
C VAL A 88 -6.45 -5.52 -1.14
N ALA A 89 -5.17 -5.82 -1.37
CA ALA A 89 -4.04 -5.10 -0.74
C ALA A 89 -4.03 -3.60 -1.10
N VAL A 90 -4.17 -3.27 -2.39
CA VAL A 90 -4.26 -1.89 -2.88
C VAL A 90 -5.46 -1.17 -2.29
N GLN A 91 -6.63 -1.80 -2.28
CA GLN A 91 -7.85 -1.22 -1.72
C GLN A 91 -7.73 -0.94 -0.22
N ARG A 92 -7.11 -1.84 0.56
CA ARG A 92 -6.87 -1.57 1.99
C ARG A 92 -5.93 -0.39 2.21
N LEU A 93 -4.86 -0.28 1.41
CA LEU A 93 -4.00 0.90 1.43
C LEU A 93 -4.76 2.18 1.07
N GLY A 94 -5.67 2.12 0.10
CA GLY A 94 -6.54 3.24 -0.26
C GLY A 94 -7.45 3.68 0.87
N GLN A 95 -8.03 2.73 1.61
CA GLN A 95 -8.85 3.03 2.79
C GLN A 95 -8.05 3.69 3.90
N LEU A 96 -6.84 3.20 4.17
CA LEU A 96 -5.90 3.82 5.10
C LEU A 96 -5.48 5.23 4.63
N ALA A 97 -5.24 5.42 3.33
CA ALA A 97 -4.87 6.71 2.76
C ALA A 97 -6.01 7.75 2.82
N ALA A 98 -7.27 7.32 2.69
CA ALA A 98 -8.42 8.20 2.70
C ALA A 98 -8.90 8.58 4.12
N HIS A 99 -8.68 7.72 5.12
CA HIS A 99 -9.25 7.89 6.46
C HIS A 99 -8.23 7.87 7.61
N GLY A 100 -6.96 7.55 7.33
CA GLY A 100 -5.89 7.55 8.32
C GLY A 100 -5.44 8.98 8.63
N VAL A 101 -5.37 9.33 9.91
CA VAL A 101 -4.83 10.59 10.43
C VAL A 101 -3.91 10.25 11.59
#